data_AF-A0AAJ1EYQ3-F1
#
_entry.id   AF-A0AAJ1EYQ3-F1
#
_cell.length_a   1.000
_cell.length_b   1.000
_cell.length_c   1.000
_cell.angle_alpha   90.00
_cell.angle_beta   90.00
_cell.angle_gamma   90.00
#
_symmetry.space_group_name_H-M   'P 1'
#
loop_
_entity.id
_entity.type
_entity.pdbx_description
1 polymer ?
#
loop_
_entity_poly.entity_id
_entity_poly.type
_entity_poly.pdbx_seq_one_letter_code
_entity_poly.pdbx_strand_id
1 'polypeptide(L)'
;MEFDVTIEIPKGNRNKYEVDHGTGRIRLDRMLFTSTRYPDDYGFIDGTLGEDGDPLDALVVLEESTFPGCVIRCRPLGMFRMRDENGGDDKVLCVPAADQRASWRTEIEDISEFHRLEIQHFFEVYKDLEPGKSVEGAHWVGRKEAEEEIRRSRERMKQWEAENGKKYFGLVADFFDGQITE
;
A
#
# COMPACT_ATOMS: atom_id res chain seq x y z
N MET A 1 -14.18 7.90 -0.82
CA MET A 1 -13.04 8.62 -0.21
C MET A 1 -11.86 8.63 -1.19
N GLU A 2 -10.96 9.62 -1.12
CA GLU A 2 -9.71 9.65 -1.91
C GLU A 2 -8.48 9.86 -1.02
N PHE A 3 -7.32 9.42 -1.51
CA PHE A 3 -6.02 9.48 -0.83
C PHE A 3 -4.88 9.34 -1.84
N ASP A 4 -3.68 9.72 -1.44
CA ASP A 4 -2.48 9.55 -2.25
C ASP A 4 -1.75 8.27 -1.82
N VAL A 5 -1.27 7.52 -2.80
CA VAL A 5 -0.46 6.31 -2.61
C VAL A 5 0.91 6.57 -3.21
N THR A 6 1.96 6.41 -2.41
CA THR A 6 3.35 6.42 -2.90
C THR A 6 3.74 4.99 -3.28
N ILE A 7 4.04 4.75 -4.56
CA ILE A 7 4.42 3.43 -5.07
C ILE A 7 5.86 3.12 -4.68
N GLU A 8 6.09 1.94 -4.11
CA GLU A 8 7.43 1.43 -3.81
C GLU A 8 7.85 0.38 -4.84
N ILE A 9 6.93 -0.52 -5.19
CA ILE A 9 7.22 -1.71 -5.97
C ILE A 9 6.27 -1.78 -7.17
N PRO A 10 6.74 -1.48 -8.38
CA PRO A 10 5.91 -1.60 -9.57
C PRO A 10 5.55 -3.06 -9.84
N LYS A 11 4.37 -3.27 -10.42
CA LYS A 11 3.86 -4.58 -10.85
C LYS A 11 4.92 -5.40 -11.58
N GLY A 12 5.01 -6.69 -11.26
CA GLY A 12 5.93 -7.63 -11.89
C GLY A 12 7.35 -7.62 -11.33
N ASN A 13 7.67 -6.76 -10.36
CA ASN A 13 8.98 -6.76 -9.72
C ASN A 13 9.14 -7.88 -8.69
N ARG A 14 10.39 -8.37 -8.60
CA ARG A 14 10.86 -9.29 -7.55
C ARG A 14 11.82 -8.60 -6.57
N ASN A 15 12.29 -7.40 -6.89
CA ASN A 15 12.97 -6.54 -5.93
C ASN A 15 11.90 -5.90 -5.04
N LYS A 16 12.01 -6.14 -3.73
CA LYS A 16 11.23 -5.43 -2.72
C LYS A 16 11.97 -4.13 -2.39
N TYR A 17 11.44 -3.04 -2.92
CA TYR A 17 11.83 -1.70 -2.55
C TYR A 17 11.00 -1.23 -1.35
N GLU A 18 11.53 -0.26 -0.63
CA GLU A 18 10.84 0.45 0.45
C GLU A 18 11.27 1.92 0.46
N VAL A 19 10.41 2.80 0.93
CA VAL A 19 10.75 4.17 1.28
C VAL A 19 11.33 4.15 2.70
N ASP A 20 12.55 4.64 2.83
CA ASP A 20 13.11 4.99 4.13
C ASP A 20 12.36 6.22 4.66
N HIS A 21 11.31 6.04 5.48
CA HIS A 21 10.44 7.14 5.95
C HIS A 21 11.18 8.24 6.72
N GLY A 22 12.36 7.93 7.26
CA GLY A 22 13.23 8.93 7.89
C GLY A 22 13.87 9.88 6.88
N THR A 23 14.19 9.41 5.66
CA THR A 23 14.90 10.20 4.64
C THR A 23 14.09 10.46 3.36
N GLY A 24 12.96 9.76 3.18
CA GLY A 24 12.14 9.74 1.98
C GLY A 24 12.82 9.09 0.75
N ARG A 25 13.93 8.37 0.93
CA ARG A 25 14.65 7.73 -0.19
C ARG A 25 14.15 6.32 -0.44
N ILE A 26 14.09 5.94 -1.71
CA ILE A 26 13.86 4.55 -2.11
C ILE A 26 15.10 3.71 -1.80
N ARG A 27 14.90 2.61 -1.10
CA ARG A 27 15.91 1.63 -0.71
C ARG A 27 15.50 0.27 -1.27
N LEU A 28 16.47 -0.49 -1.75
CA LEU A 28 16.28 -1.92 -1.97
C LEU A 28 16.42 -2.63 -0.62
N ASP A 29 15.32 -3.15 -0.10
CA ASP A 29 15.33 -4.01 1.10
C ASP A 29 15.97 -5.36 0.74
N ARG A 30 15.32 -6.08 -0.19
CA ARG A 30 15.80 -7.39 -0.66
C ARG A 30 15.22 -7.77 -2.01
N MET A 31 15.76 -8.82 -2.61
CA MET A 31 15.04 -9.58 -3.64
C MET A 31 14.21 -10.67 -2.95
N LEU A 32 12.97 -10.91 -3.40
CA LEU A 32 12.13 -11.95 -2.81
C LEU A 32 12.80 -13.33 -2.89
N PHE A 33 12.69 -14.12 -1.83
CA PHE A 33 13.34 -15.43 -1.74
C PHE A 33 12.64 -16.47 -2.62
N THR A 34 11.33 -16.32 -2.81
CA THR A 34 10.51 -17.10 -3.73
C THR A 34 10.58 -16.55 -5.15
N SER A 35 10.15 -17.32 -6.15
CA SER A 35 10.09 -16.90 -7.56
C SER A 35 8.85 -16.06 -7.90
N THR A 36 8.16 -15.54 -6.89
CA THR A 36 6.97 -14.69 -7.07
C THR A 36 7.36 -13.28 -7.51
N ARG A 37 6.35 -12.51 -7.93
CA ARG A 37 6.44 -11.11 -8.34
C ARG A 37 5.21 -10.38 -7.82
N TYR A 38 5.36 -9.10 -7.50
CA TYR A 38 4.23 -8.29 -7.04
C TYR A 38 3.13 -8.24 -8.14
N PRO A 39 1.87 -8.57 -7.80
CA PRO A 39 0.79 -8.73 -8.78
C PRO A 39 0.26 -7.41 -9.34
N ASP A 40 0.41 -6.33 -8.57
CA ASP A 40 0.05 -4.96 -8.92
C ASP A 40 1.08 -3.98 -8.35
N ASP A 41 0.96 -2.70 -8.69
CA ASP A 41 1.78 -1.65 -8.09
C ASP A 41 1.48 -1.59 -6.59
N TYR A 42 2.53 -1.68 -5.77
CA TYR A 42 2.44 -1.76 -4.33
C TYR A 42 3.20 -0.60 -3.68
N GLY A 43 2.66 -0.10 -2.58
CA GLY A 43 3.29 0.90 -1.73
C GLY A 43 2.41 1.21 -0.55
N PHE A 44 2.34 2.47 -0.12
CA PHE A 44 1.61 2.85 1.08
C PHE A 44 0.79 4.13 0.89
N ILE A 45 -0.19 4.33 1.78
CA ILE A 45 -1.06 5.50 1.80
C ILE A 45 -0.40 6.62 2.62
N ASP A 46 -0.24 7.79 2.01
CA ASP A 46 0.38 8.93 2.66
C ASP A 46 -0.41 9.41 3.89
N GLY A 47 0.31 9.75 4.97
CA GLY A 47 -0.29 10.28 6.20
C GLY A 47 -1.09 9.24 7.01
N THR A 48 -0.72 7.97 6.92
CA THR A 48 -1.35 6.87 7.66
C THR A 48 -0.32 6.13 8.52
N LEU A 49 -0.78 5.54 9.63
CA LEU A 49 0.00 4.64 10.48
C LEU A 49 -0.80 3.35 10.71
N GLY A 50 -0.26 2.21 10.29
CA GLY A 50 -0.77 0.86 10.49
C GLY A 50 -0.67 0.37 11.93
N GLU A 51 -1.07 -0.87 12.17
CA GLU A 51 -0.94 -1.51 13.50
C GLU A 51 0.47 -2.08 13.76
N ASP A 52 1.23 -2.33 12.69
CA ASP A 52 2.61 -2.79 12.68
C ASP A 52 3.65 -1.67 12.88
N GLY A 53 3.21 -0.41 12.80
CA GLY A 53 4.04 0.79 12.98
C GLY A 53 4.55 1.42 11.69
N ASP A 54 4.24 0.83 10.54
CA ASP A 54 4.53 1.36 9.21
C ASP A 54 3.28 2.03 8.61
N PRO A 55 3.39 2.85 7.55
CA PRO A 55 2.22 3.37 6.86
C PRO A 55 1.31 2.27 6.30
N LEU A 56 0.01 2.55 6.20
CA LEU A 56 -0.96 1.55 5.71
C LEU A 56 -0.68 1.20 4.26
N ASP A 57 -0.49 -0.09 3.99
CA ASP A 57 -0.20 -0.63 2.68
C ASP A 57 -1.34 -0.45 1.67
N ALA A 58 -0.97 -0.32 0.40
CA ALA A 58 -1.89 -0.26 -0.72
C ALA A 58 -1.39 -1.00 -1.97
N LEU A 59 -2.34 -1.59 -2.69
CA LEU A 59 -2.20 -2.13 -4.04
C LEU A 59 -3.02 -1.26 -4.99
N VAL A 60 -2.39 -0.77 -6.06
CA VAL A 60 -3.03 0.04 -7.08
C VAL A 60 -3.18 -0.79 -8.35
N VAL A 61 -4.42 -1.08 -8.72
CA VAL A 61 -4.70 -1.83 -9.95
C VAL A 61 -4.55 -0.91 -11.16
N LEU A 62 -3.54 -1.20 -11.98
CA LEU A 62 -3.17 -0.45 -13.18
C LEU A 62 -3.03 -1.37 -14.40
N GLU A 63 -3.22 -0.80 -15.59
CA GLU A 63 -2.94 -1.49 -16.85
C GLU A 63 -1.43 -1.59 -17.12
N GLU A 64 -0.69 -0.52 -16.80
CA GLU A 64 0.76 -0.43 -16.93
C GLU A 64 1.38 -0.04 -15.59
N SER A 65 2.52 -0.65 -15.26
CA SER A 65 3.24 -0.38 -14.01
C SER A 65 3.85 1.02 -14.01
N THR A 66 3.94 1.65 -12.85
CA THR A 66 4.62 2.93 -12.70
C THR A 66 6.12 2.75 -12.39
N PHE A 67 6.66 3.56 -11.48
CA PHE A 67 8.05 3.56 -11.03
C PHE A 67 8.10 3.83 -9.52
N PRO A 68 9.14 3.37 -8.80
CA PRO A 68 9.28 3.65 -7.37
C PRO A 68 9.34 5.16 -7.08
N GLY A 69 8.56 5.62 -6.11
CA GLY A 69 8.35 7.02 -5.75
C GLY A 69 7.25 7.73 -6.54
N CYS A 70 6.56 7.06 -7.48
CA CYS A 70 5.40 7.63 -8.16
C CYS A 70 4.25 7.80 -7.16
N VAL A 71 3.63 9.00 -7.12
CA VAL A 71 2.47 9.27 -6.29
C VAL A 71 1.21 9.20 -7.14
N ILE A 72 0.21 8.42 -6.69
CA ILE A 72 -1.05 8.23 -7.40
C ILE A 72 -2.21 8.63 -6.50
N ARG A 73 -3.06 9.55 -6.99
CA ARG A 73 -4.34 9.86 -6.38
C ARG A 73 -5.30 8.69 -6.58
N CYS A 74 -5.67 8.01 -5.50
CA CYS A 74 -6.42 6.76 -5.51
C CYS A 74 -7.75 6.85 -4.76
N ARG A 75 -8.60 5.86 -5.01
CA ARG A 75 -9.83 5.59 -4.26
C ARG A 75 -9.97 4.08 -3.99
N PRO A 76 -10.53 3.67 -2.84
CA PRO A 76 -10.52 2.28 -2.42
C PRO A 76 -11.65 1.46 -3.09
N LEU A 77 -11.38 0.19 -3.30
CA LEU A 77 -12.34 -0.84 -3.73
C LEU A 77 -12.62 -1.86 -2.62
N GLY A 78 -11.61 -2.17 -1.81
CA GLY A 78 -11.67 -3.14 -0.73
C GLY A 78 -10.34 -3.22 -0.02
N MET A 79 -10.17 -4.25 0.80
CA MET A 79 -8.93 -4.46 1.55
C MET A 79 -8.66 -5.94 1.72
N PHE A 80 -7.41 -6.32 1.53
CA PHE A 80 -6.91 -7.64 1.86
C PHE A 80 -6.41 -7.61 3.31
N ARG A 81 -6.90 -8.54 4.13
CA ARG A 81 -6.53 -8.65 5.53
C ARG A 81 -5.67 -9.87 5.74
N MET A 82 -4.58 -9.68 6.45
CA MET A 82 -3.70 -10.76 6.88
C MET A 82 -2.99 -10.38 8.17
N ARG A 83 -2.40 -11.38 8.81
CA ARG A 83 -1.45 -11.18 9.90
C ARG A 83 -0.13 -11.82 9.56
N ASP A 84 0.95 -11.14 9.90
CA ASP A 84 2.29 -11.69 9.83
C ASP A 84 2.96 -11.69 11.21
N GLU A 85 4.26 -11.96 11.26
CA GLU A 85 5.04 -11.98 12.49
C GLU A 85 5.04 -10.66 13.29
N ASN A 86 4.70 -9.52 12.68
CA ASN A 86 4.72 -8.20 13.29
C ASN A 86 3.33 -7.70 13.72
N GLY A 87 2.24 -8.35 13.28
CA GLY A 87 0.88 -7.97 13.68
C GLY A 87 -0.13 -8.02 12.53
N GLY A 88 -1.10 -7.10 12.58
CA GLY A 88 -2.05 -6.90 11.48
C GLY A 88 -1.38 -6.20 10.30
N ASP A 89 -1.49 -6.81 9.12
CA ASP A 89 -0.81 -6.38 7.89
C ASP A 89 -1.84 -6.18 6.76
N ASP A 90 -2.74 -5.23 6.97
CA ASP A 90 -3.87 -4.94 6.08
C ASP A 90 -3.41 -4.14 4.85
N LYS A 91 -3.91 -4.51 3.65
CA LYS A 91 -3.54 -3.89 2.37
C LYS A 91 -4.75 -3.39 1.62
N VAL A 92 -4.84 -2.10 1.39
CA VAL A 92 -5.97 -1.49 0.67
C VAL A 92 -5.83 -1.77 -0.82
N LEU A 93 -6.86 -2.36 -1.44
CA LEU A 93 -6.93 -2.45 -2.90
C LEU A 93 -7.64 -1.21 -3.45
N CYS A 94 -7.00 -0.53 -4.40
CA CYS A 94 -7.48 0.74 -4.92
C CYS A 94 -7.22 0.91 -6.42
N VAL A 95 -7.80 1.97 -6.98
CA VAL A 95 -7.64 2.37 -8.38
C VAL A 95 -7.40 3.87 -8.46
N PRO A 96 -6.78 4.38 -9.55
CA PRO A 96 -6.65 5.81 -9.77
C PRO A 96 -8.00 6.52 -9.76
N ALA A 97 -8.11 7.60 -8.98
CA ALA A 97 -9.36 8.34 -8.84
C ALA A 97 -9.71 9.14 -10.11
N ALA A 98 -8.69 9.67 -10.80
CA ALA A 98 -8.86 10.51 -11.98
C ALA A 98 -9.10 9.73 -13.29
N ASP A 99 -8.80 8.43 -13.33
CA ASP A 99 -8.91 7.63 -14.56
C ASP A 99 -10.36 7.21 -14.84
N GLN A 100 -10.97 7.82 -15.85
CA GLN A 100 -12.33 7.52 -16.28
C GLN A 100 -12.51 6.07 -16.75
N ARG A 101 -11.44 5.40 -17.23
CA ARG A 101 -11.48 3.98 -17.62
C ARG A 101 -11.72 3.07 -16.41
N ALA A 102 -11.33 3.51 -15.21
CA ALA A 102 -11.53 2.80 -13.96
C ALA A 102 -12.85 3.18 -13.26
N SER A 103 -13.63 4.14 -13.77
CA SER A 103 -14.82 4.70 -13.09
C SER A 103 -15.87 3.66 -12.66
N TRP A 104 -16.02 2.59 -13.44
CA TRP A 104 -16.97 1.51 -13.15
C TRP A 104 -16.51 0.59 -12.01
N ARG A 105 -15.21 0.52 -11.71
CA ARG A 105 -14.69 -0.30 -10.61
C ARG A 105 -14.96 0.44 -9.33
N THR A 106 -15.92 -0.03 -8.56
CA THR A 106 -16.34 0.61 -7.33
C THR A 106 -16.15 -0.33 -6.15
N GLU A 107 -16.64 -1.55 -6.22
CA GLU A 107 -16.52 -2.51 -5.14
C GLU A 107 -15.42 -3.53 -5.43
N ILE A 108 -15.05 -4.33 -4.42
CA ILE A 108 -14.02 -5.37 -4.56
C ILE A 108 -14.46 -6.45 -5.55
N GLU A 109 -15.77 -6.67 -5.69
CA GLU A 109 -16.38 -7.59 -6.65
C GLU A 109 -16.21 -7.14 -8.11
N ASP A 110 -15.90 -5.87 -8.36
CA ASP A 110 -15.58 -5.38 -9.70
C ASP A 110 -14.18 -5.82 -10.17
N ILE A 111 -13.39 -6.43 -9.27
CA ILE A 111 -12.13 -7.09 -9.58
C ILE A 111 -12.39 -8.60 -9.73
N SER A 112 -11.93 -9.15 -10.86
CA SER A 112 -12.00 -10.59 -11.15
C SER A 112 -11.61 -11.43 -9.95
N GLU A 113 -12.41 -12.44 -9.63
CA GLU A 113 -12.11 -13.40 -8.57
C GLU A 113 -10.72 -14.03 -8.75
N PHE A 114 -10.34 -14.39 -9.97
CA PHE A 114 -9.01 -14.94 -10.25
C PHE A 114 -7.88 -13.95 -9.94
N HIS A 115 -8.10 -12.65 -10.16
CA HIS A 115 -7.09 -11.64 -9.82
C HIS A 115 -6.99 -11.45 -8.30
N ARG A 116 -8.13 -11.47 -7.59
CA ARG A 116 -8.15 -11.45 -6.13
C ARG A 116 -7.47 -12.68 -5.50
N LEU A 117 -7.65 -13.86 -6.11
CA LEU A 117 -6.96 -15.09 -5.72
C LEU A 117 -5.46 -15.05 -6.00
N GLU A 118 -5.04 -14.47 -7.12
CA GLU A 118 -3.62 -14.27 -7.44
C GLU A 118 -2.93 -13.36 -6.41
N ILE A 119 -3.57 -12.24 -6.06
CA ILE A 119 -3.09 -11.33 -5.03
C ILE A 119 -3.00 -12.05 -3.67
N GLN A 120 -4.06 -12.75 -3.27
CA GLN A 120 -4.08 -13.51 -2.02
C GLN A 120 -2.95 -14.54 -1.98
N HIS A 121 -2.81 -15.36 -3.04
CA HIS A 121 -1.78 -16.37 -3.12
C HIS A 121 -0.38 -15.76 -3.03
N PHE A 122 -0.13 -14.63 -3.68
CA PHE A 122 1.15 -13.92 -3.58
C PHE A 122 1.51 -13.62 -2.12
N PHE A 123 0.61 -12.99 -1.35
CA PHE A 123 0.91 -12.62 0.03
C PHE A 123 0.98 -13.82 0.98
N GLU A 124 0.27 -14.91 0.68
CA GLU A 124 0.36 -16.15 1.45
C GLU A 124 1.73 -16.84 1.30
N VAL A 125 2.39 -16.74 0.14
CA VAL A 125 3.58 -17.56 -0.16
C VAL A 125 4.88 -16.76 -0.39
N TYR A 126 4.85 -15.44 -0.61
CA TYR A 126 6.06 -14.72 -1.04
C TYR A 126 7.22 -14.79 -0.02
N LYS A 127 6.89 -14.95 1.26
CA LYS A 127 7.81 -15.10 2.40
C LYS A 127 8.17 -16.55 2.74
N ASP A 128 7.67 -17.57 2.02
CA ASP A 128 7.82 -19.00 2.39
C ASP A 128 9.27 -19.49 2.56
N LEU A 129 10.20 -18.89 1.81
CA LEU A 129 11.62 -19.24 1.85
C LEU A 129 12.44 -18.29 2.74
N GLU A 130 11.79 -17.37 3.46
CA GLU A 130 12.42 -16.48 4.43
C GLU A 130 12.42 -17.11 5.83
N PRO A 131 13.59 -17.24 6.50
CA PRO A 131 13.64 -17.84 7.82
C PRO A 131 12.82 -17.09 8.87
N GLY A 132 11.92 -17.81 9.56
CA GLY A 132 11.15 -17.27 10.69
C GLY A 132 9.97 -16.38 10.31
N LYS A 133 9.52 -16.42 9.04
CA LYS A 133 8.35 -15.68 8.55
C LYS A 133 7.11 -16.58 8.48
N SER A 134 5.94 -15.99 8.71
CA SER A 134 4.66 -16.70 8.63
C SER A 134 3.53 -15.74 8.27
N VAL A 135 2.50 -16.25 7.61
CA VAL A 135 1.29 -15.50 7.26
C VAL A 135 0.07 -16.30 7.67
N GLU A 136 -0.92 -15.64 8.28
CA GLU A 136 -2.20 -16.25 8.66
C GLU A 136 -3.39 -15.30 8.48
N GLY A 137 -4.60 -15.87 8.47
CA GLY A 137 -5.84 -15.08 8.49
C GLY A 137 -6.18 -14.32 7.20
N ALA A 138 -5.62 -14.74 6.05
CA ALA A 138 -5.83 -14.12 4.74
C ALA A 138 -7.31 -14.12 4.29
N HIS A 139 -7.92 -12.95 4.15
CA HIS A 139 -9.27 -12.80 3.57
C HIS A 139 -9.51 -11.40 3.01
N TRP A 140 -10.50 -11.28 2.13
CA TRP A 140 -10.95 -10.01 1.56
C TRP A 140 -12.10 -9.40 2.36
N VAL A 141 -12.07 -8.07 2.51
CA VAL A 141 -13.20 -7.26 2.99
C VAL A 141 -13.55 -6.15 2.01
N GLY A 142 -14.78 -5.64 2.12
CA GLY A 142 -15.33 -4.66 1.20
C GLY A 142 -14.76 -3.25 1.38
N ARG A 143 -15.22 -2.35 0.50
CA ARG A 143 -14.83 -0.94 0.50
C ARG A 143 -15.04 -0.25 1.84
N LYS A 144 -16.16 -0.50 2.52
CA LYS A 144 -16.51 0.21 3.76
C LYS A 144 -15.48 -0.02 4.86
N GLU A 145 -15.07 -1.27 5.02
CA GLU A 145 -14.05 -1.69 5.98
C GLU A 145 -12.68 -1.10 5.62
N ALA A 146 -12.35 -1.04 4.32
CA ALA A 146 -11.15 -0.35 3.83
C ALA A 146 -11.16 1.14 4.15
N GLU A 147 -12.28 1.82 3.90
CA GLU A 147 -12.39 3.25 4.22
C GLU A 147 -12.24 3.51 5.71
N GLU A 148 -12.80 2.63 6.54
CA GLU A 148 -12.70 2.76 7.99
C GLU A 148 -11.28 2.51 8.50
N GLU A 149 -10.56 1.53 7.95
CA GLU A 149 -9.16 1.29 8.33
C GLU A 149 -8.26 2.47 7.97
N ILE A 150 -8.49 3.10 6.82
CA ILE A 150 -7.76 4.32 6.43
C ILE A 150 -8.04 5.47 7.43
N ARG A 151 -9.29 5.63 7.89
CA ARG A 151 -9.63 6.63 8.91
C ARG A 151 -8.90 6.35 10.22
N ARG A 152 -8.96 5.11 10.72
CA ARG A 152 -8.21 4.68 11.91
C ARG A 152 -6.72 4.91 11.78
N SER A 153 -6.14 4.58 10.63
CA SER A 153 -4.71 4.77 10.36
C SER A 153 -4.30 6.24 10.37
N ARG A 154 -5.14 7.13 9.85
CA ARG A 154 -4.93 8.59 9.92
C ARG A 154 -5.05 9.12 11.35
N GLU A 155 -5.94 8.55 12.15
CA GLU A 155 -6.07 8.91 13.57
C GLU A 155 -4.84 8.47 14.38
N ARG A 156 -4.37 7.24 14.16
CA ARG A 156 -3.11 6.74 14.75
C ARG A 156 -1.92 7.62 14.38
N MET A 157 -1.79 8.00 13.11
CA MET A 157 -0.75 8.93 12.66
C MET A 157 -0.81 10.27 13.41
N LYS A 158 -1.98 10.89 13.53
CA LYS A 158 -2.14 12.16 14.25
C LYS A 158 -1.76 12.06 15.73
N GLN A 159 -2.13 10.95 16.39
CA GLN A 159 -1.77 10.71 17.79
C GLN A 159 -0.25 10.57 17.94
N TRP A 160 0.37 9.77 17.08
CA TRP A 160 1.82 9.60 17.05
C TRP A 160 2.55 10.94 16.83
N GLU A 161 2.11 11.78 15.89
CA GLU A 161 2.73 13.10 15.65
C GLU A 161 2.59 14.02 16.87
N ALA A 162 1.47 13.97 17.57
CA ALA A 162 1.24 14.75 18.79
C ALA A 162 2.15 14.29 19.94
N GLU A 163 2.39 12.98 20.07
CA GLU A 163 3.25 12.40 21.11
C GLU A 163 4.74 12.60 20.83
N ASN A 164 5.15 12.56 19.56
CA ASN A 164 6.55 12.62 19.16
C ASN A 164 7.03 14.04 18.78
N GLY A 165 6.13 15.00 18.62
CA GLY A 165 6.45 16.40 18.33
C GLY A 165 7.15 16.63 16.99
N LYS A 166 7.02 15.68 16.05
CA LYS A 166 7.57 15.74 14.70
C LYS A 166 6.62 15.06 13.72
N LYS A 167 6.62 15.52 12.45
CA LYS A 167 5.92 14.82 11.37
C LYS A 167 6.63 13.49 11.07
N TYR A 168 5.86 12.47 10.73
CA TYR A 168 6.40 11.15 10.39
C TYR A 168 7.25 11.20 9.12
N PHE A 169 6.81 11.98 8.11
CA PHE A 169 7.56 12.31 6.90
C PHE A 169 8.39 13.58 7.07
N GLY A 170 9.51 13.47 7.79
CA GLY A 170 10.32 14.61 8.21
C GLY A 170 11.29 15.21 7.17
N LEU A 171 11.30 14.79 5.90
CA LEU A 171 12.32 15.26 4.93
C LEU A 171 11.86 15.55 3.49
N VAL A 172 10.59 15.29 3.09
CA VAL A 172 10.17 15.44 1.68
C VAL A 172 8.85 16.23 1.48
N ALA A 173 8.13 16.57 2.55
CA ALA A 173 6.85 17.29 2.45
C ALA A 173 6.95 18.68 1.78
N ASP A 174 8.14 19.27 1.69
CA ASP A 174 8.35 20.58 1.07
C ASP A 174 8.31 20.56 -0.47
N PHE A 175 8.25 19.39 -1.13
CA PHE A 175 8.35 19.32 -2.59
C PHE A 175 7.01 19.56 -3.33
N PHE A 176 5.86 19.28 -2.70
CA PHE A 176 4.54 19.39 -3.36
C PHE A 176 3.72 20.62 -2.93
N ASP A 177 4.07 21.30 -1.84
CA ASP A 177 3.47 22.60 -1.46
C ASP A 177 4.08 23.78 -2.25
N GLY A 178 5.13 23.52 -3.04
CA GLY A 178 5.68 24.44 -4.02
C GLY A 178 4.86 24.43 -5.31
N GLN A 179 4.02 25.46 -5.47
CA GLN A 179 3.30 25.79 -6.69
C GLN A 179 4.07 25.40 -7.97
N ILE A 180 3.55 24.46 -8.75
CA ILE A 180 3.89 24.38 -10.17
C ILE A 180 3.15 25.54 -10.83
N THR A 181 3.73 26.74 -10.72
CA THR A 181 3.53 27.81 -11.69
C THR A 181 4.54 27.61 -12.81
N GLU A 182 4.09 27.02 -13.92
CA GLU A 182 4.17 27.57 -15.29
C GLU A 182 3.39 26.67 -16.27
#